data_AF-A0A7W4D2X9-F1
#
_entry.id   AF-A0A7W4D2X9-F1
#
_cell.length_a   1.000
_cell.length_b   1.000
_cell.length_c   1.000
_cell.angle_alpha   90.00
_cell.angle_beta   90.00
_cell.angle_gamma   90.00
#
_symmetry.space_group_name_H-M   'P 1'
#
loop_
_entity.id
_entity.type
_entity.pdbx_description
1 polymer ?
#
loop_
_entity_poly.entity_id
_entity_poly.type
_entity_poly.pdbx_seq_one_letter_code
_entity_poly.pdbx_strand_id
1 'polypeptide(L)'
;MDTGLVWLLVAVAVIALISFFAVRAHKAKVRDLATLSPERLALHEQCVAADKALREEERKHQSEVARAQRELRAAQKVPTLATLQTHSVTPLEVNMKGHRHPMSANVAAQVDSTGDVTGFLASRSTVTRMATGAVLFGGAGAIAGGVAKKQSIKTLDTRELFVMVVGDGWAEVVKVPAQQGESARQFAASVNSAAVDFPRFSADHTAKVQAAESLLAQVQGDTALLEEAKRAREVLGPDPLQELRAARKSSDVGQGEIGA
;
A
#
# COMPACT_ATOMS: atom_id res chain seq x y z
N MET A 1 -37.54 -12.29 -11.27
CA MET A 1 -36.89 -13.24 -10.35
C MET A 1 -35.93 -12.44 -9.50
N ASP A 2 -36.01 -12.59 -8.17
CA ASP A 2 -35.17 -11.84 -7.25
C ASP A 2 -33.73 -12.36 -7.33
N THR A 3 -32.80 -11.50 -7.72
CA THR A 3 -31.41 -11.88 -7.97
C THR A 3 -30.73 -12.38 -6.69
N GLY A 4 -31.18 -11.91 -5.52
CA GLY A 4 -30.70 -12.39 -4.22
C GLY A 4 -31.01 -13.87 -3.95
N LEU A 5 -32.21 -14.33 -4.35
CA LEU A 5 -32.61 -15.73 -4.17
C LEU A 5 -31.79 -16.68 -5.05
N VAL A 6 -31.44 -16.24 -6.26
CA VAL A 6 -30.59 -17.02 -7.18
C VAL A 6 -29.18 -17.19 -6.60
N TRP A 7 -28.55 -16.12 -6.09
CA TRP A 7 -27.21 -16.20 -5.49
C TRP A 7 -27.17 -17.08 -4.23
N LEU A 8 -28.21 -17.03 -3.40
CA LEU A 8 -28.33 -17.90 -2.23
C LEU A 8 -28.38 -19.38 -2.64
N LEU A 9 -29.20 -19.74 -3.63
CA LEU A 9 -29.31 -21.10 -4.13
C LEU A 9 -27.98 -21.62 -4.70
N VAL A 10 -27.24 -20.77 -5.43
CA VAL A 10 -25.91 -21.10 -5.95
C VAL A 10 -24.93 -21.36 -4.80
N ALA A 11 -24.87 -20.50 -3.79
CA ALA A 11 -23.98 -20.68 -2.64
C ALA A 11 -24.27 -22.00 -1.89
N VAL A 12 -25.54 -22.32 -1.67
CA VAL A 12 -25.96 -23.59 -1.03
C VAL A 12 -25.55 -24.79 -1.88
N ALA A 13 -25.75 -24.74 -3.20
CA ALA A 13 -25.35 -25.82 -4.10
C ALA A 13 -23.83 -26.05 -4.07
N VAL A 14 -23.02 -24.98 -4.03
CA VAL A 14 -21.55 -25.08 -3.91
C VAL A 14 -21.13 -25.71 -2.58
N ILE A 15 -21.72 -25.28 -1.46
CA ILE A 15 -21.41 -25.86 -0.14
C ILE A 15 -21.79 -27.34 -0.08
N ALA A 16 -22.95 -27.71 -0.62
CA ALA A 16 -23.40 -29.10 -0.67
C ALA A 16 -22.46 -29.97 -1.51
N LEU A 17 -22.01 -29.45 -2.67
CA LEU A 17 -21.05 -30.12 -3.53
C LEU A 17 -19.71 -30.35 -2.81
N ILE A 18 -19.14 -29.31 -2.19
CA ILE A 18 -17.88 -29.39 -1.43
C ILE A 18 -18.00 -30.43 -0.30
N SER A 19 -19.11 -30.41 0.45
CA SER A 19 -19.37 -31.33 1.55
C SER A 19 -19.47 -32.78 1.07
N PHE A 20 -20.16 -33.02 -0.06
CA PHE A 20 -20.27 -34.34 -0.66
C PHE A 20 -18.90 -34.91 -1.06
N PHE A 21 -18.07 -34.11 -1.73
CA PHE A 21 -16.72 -34.52 -2.10
C PHE A 21 -15.82 -34.78 -0.88
N ALA A 22 -15.92 -33.95 0.18
CA ALA A 22 -15.18 -34.13 1.42
C ALA A 22 -15.54 -35.46 2.12
N VAL A 23 -16.83 -35.78 2.24
CA VAL A 23 -17.29 -37.06 2.84
C VAL A 23 -16.81 -38.26 2.01
N ARG A 24 -16.89 -38.17 0.68
CA ARG A 24 -16.44 -39.25 -0.21
C ARG A 24 -14.92 -39.47 -0.08
N ALA A 25 -14.13 -38.39 -0.05
CA ALA A 25 -12.69 -38.45 0.13
C ALA A 25 -12.31 -39.04 1.50
N HIS A 26 -13.02 -38.67 2.57
CA HIS A 26 -12.82 -39.24 3.90
C HIS A 26 -13.10 -40.75 3.94
N LYS A 27 -14.24 -41.18 3.38
CA LYS A 27 -14.60 -42.61 3.28
C LYS A 27 -13.59 -43.40 2.44
N ALA A 28 -13.03 -42.81 1.39
CA ALA A 28 -11.95 -43.45 0.62
C ALA A 28 -10.68 -43.59 1.47
N LYS A 29 -10.25 -42.53 2.16
CA LYS A 29 -9.07 -42.57 3.05
C LYS A 29 -9.21 -43.62 4.15
N VAL A 30 -10.35 -43.69 4.84
CA VAL A 30 -10.58 -44.69 5.90
C VAL A 30 -10.50 -46.12 5.35
N ARG A 31 -11.04 -46.37 4.16
CA ARG A 31 -10.91 -47.67 3.50
C ARG A 31 -9.46 -48.00 3.15
N ASP A 32 -8.72 -47.04 2.60
CA ASP A 32 -7.30 -47.25 2.27
C ASP A 32 -6.49 -47.54 3.55
N LEU A 33 -6.73 -46.80 4.64
CA LEU A 33 -6.06 -47.03 5.92
C LEU A 33 -6.37 -48.42 6.51
N ALA A 34 -7.60 -48.91 6.35
CA ALA A 34 -7.99 -50.24 6.82
C ALA A 34 -7.29 -51.39 6.05
N THR A 35 -6.73 -51.12 4.87
CA THR A 35 -5.97 -52.11 4.10
C THR A 35 -4.48 -52.20 4.47
N LEU A 36 -3.97 -51.24 5.26
CA LEU A 36 -2.58 -51.23 5.69
C LEU A 36 -2.35 -52.20 6.85
N SER A 37 -1.18 -52.85 6.87
CA SER A 37 -0.73 -53.60 8.04
C SER A 37 -0.46 -52.66 9.22
N PRO A 38 -0.52 -53.14 10.48
CA PRO A 38 -0.28 -52.29 11.65
C PRO A 38 1.07 -51.55 11.62
N GLU A 39 2.13 -52.21 11.13
CA GLU A 39 3.46 -51.60 10.97
C GLU A 39 3.45 -50.45 9.94
N ARG A 40 2.77 -50.65 8.80
CA ARG A 40 2.63 -49.60 7.78
C ARG A 40 1.76 -48.45 8.26
N LEU A 41 0.76 -48.72 9.09
CA LEU A 41 -0.06 -47.69 9.70
C LEU A 41 0.76 -46.83 10.68
N ALA A 42 1.59 -47.45 11.52
CA ALA A 42 2.51 -46.72 12.40
C ALA A 42 3.52 -45.86 11.61
N LEU A 43 4.08 -46.39 10.52
CA LEU A 43 4.96 -45.62 9.64
C LEU A 43 4.22 -44.46 8.95
N HIS A 44 2.98 -44.68 8.48
CA HIS A 44 2.14 -43.61 7.94
C HIS A 44 1.91 -42.49 8.96
N GLU A 45 1.59 -42.84 10.21
CA GLU A 45 1.42 -41.86 11.29
C GLU A 45 2.70 -41.07 11.56
N GLN A 46 3.87 -41.72 11.57
CA GLN A 46 5.17 -41.06 11.69
C GLN A 46 5.45 -40.11 10.52
N CYS A 47 5.19 -40.54 9.28
CA CYS A 47 5.32 -39.69 8.09
C CYS A 47 4.42 -38.46 8.17
N VAL A 48 3.15 -38.64 8.59
CA VAL A 48 2.20 -37.53 8.75
C VAL A 48 2.66 -36.56 9.84
N ALA A 49 3.19 -37.06 10.95
CA ALA A 49 3.73 -36.21 12.02
C ALA A 49 4.96 -35.44 11.56
N ALA A 50 5.89 -36.09 10.85
CA ALA A 50 7.08 -35.45 10.29
C ALA A 50 6.73 -34.42 9.20
N ASP A 51 5.79 -34.73 8.29
CA ASP A 51 5.29 -33.78 7.29
C ASP A 51 4.64 -32.56 7.94
N LYS A 52 3.92 -32.76 9.04
CA LYS A 52 3.33 -31.67 9.82
C LYS A 52 4.41 -30.79 10.46
N ALA A 53 5.40 -31.39 11.11
CA ALA A 53 6.52 -30.67 11.71
C ALA A 53 7.31 -29.88 10.65
N LEU A 54 7.62 -30.50 9.52
CA LEU A 54 8.28 -29.84 8.39
C LEU A 54 7.48 -28.62 7.90
N ARG A 55 6.17 -28.78 7.68
CA ARG A 55 5.30 -27.67 7.25
C ARG A 55 5.21 -26.56 8.29
N GLU A 56 5.23 -26.89 9.58
CA GLU A 56 5.24 -25.91 10.67
C GLU A 56 6.53 -25.08 10.66
N GLU A 57 7.70 -25.73 10.54
CA GLU A 57 8.98 -25.04 10.45
C GLU A 57 9.13 -24.23 9.15
N GLU A 58 8.67 -24.76 8.00
CA GLU A 58 8.60 -24.00 6.75
C GLU A 58 7.77 -22.72 6.89
N ARG A 59 6.59 -22.82 7.51
CA ARG A 59 5.71 -21.67 7.74
C ARG A 59 6.35 -20.65 8.68
N LYS A 60 7.00 -21.09 9.76
CA LYS A 60 7.73 -20.21 10.67
C LYS A 60 8.83 -19.47 9.93
N HIS A 61 9.73 -20.19 9.26
CA HIS A 61 10.82 -19.59 8.49
C HIS A 61 10.31 -18.62 7.41
N GLN A 62 9.30 -19.01 6.62
CA GLN A 62 8.69 -18.12 5.62
C GLN A 62 8.07 -16.86 6.26
N SER A 63 7.42 -17.00 7.42
CA SER A 63 6.82 -15.86 8.12
C SER A 63 7.87 -14.89 8.67
N GLU A 64 9.01 -15.40 9.13
CA GLU A 64 10.15 -14.62 9.61
C GLU A 64 10.84 -13.90 8.46
N VAL A 65 11.10 -14.58 7.34
CA VAL A 65 11.61 -13.97 6.11
C VAL A 65 10.67 -12.86 5.64
N ALA A 66 9.35 -13.12 5.61
CA ALA A 66 8.36 -12.10 5.23
C ALA A 66 8.31 -10.92 6.22
N ARG A 67 8.59 -11.15 7.51
CA ARG A 67 8.74 -10.07 8.51
C ARG A 67 9.98 -9.24 8.23
N ALA A 68 11.14 -9.87 8.07
CA ALA A 68 12.41 -9.18 7.78
C ALA A 68 12.34 -8.40 6.45
N GLN A 69 11.71 -8.94 5.42
CA GLN A 69 11.46 -8.22 4.16
C GLN A 69 10.58 -6.98 4.35
N ARG A 70 9.55 -7.05 5.21
CA ARG A 70 8.72 -5.88 5.52
C ARG A 70 9.52 -4.83 6.29
N GLU A 71 10.37 -5.24 7.22
CA GLU A 71 11.27 -4.34 7.96
C GLU A 71 12.27 -3.66 7.01
N LEU A 72 12.86 -4.38 6.05
CA LEU A 72 13.71 -3.79 5.01
C LEU A 72 12.97 -2.77 4.14
N ARG A 73 11.78 -3.12 3.65
CA ARG A 73 10.95 -2.18 2.87
C ARG A 73 10.55 -0.94 3.67
N ALA A 74 10.29 -1.10 4.96
CA ALA A 74 9.98 0.01 5.85
C ALA A 74 11.21 0.91 6.08
N ALA A 75 12.41 0.32 6.23
CA ALA A 75 13.66 1.05 6.37
C ALA A 75 14.04 1.82 5.10
N GLN A 76 13.77 1.26 3.92
CA GLN A 76 14.00 1.91 2.61
C GLN A 76 12.98 3.01 2.29
N LYS A 77 11.86 3.08 3.01
CA LYS A 77 10.80 4.05 2.75
C LYS A 77 11.21 5.42 3.30
N VAL A 78 11.51 6.33 2.39
CA VAL A 78 11.81 7.72 2.73
C VAL A 78 10.49 8.51 2.88
N PRO A 79 10.27 9.23 4.00
CA PRO A 79 9.07 10.03 4.18
C PRO A 79 9.07 11.28 3.30
N THR A 80 7.90 11.68 2.81
CA THR A 80 7.71 13.00 2.17
C THR A 80 7.53 14.06 3.25
N LEU A 81 8.36 15.11 3.23
CA LEU A 81 8.31 16.19 4.22
C LEU A 81 7.26 17.25 3.85
N ALA A 82 7.23 17.63 2.58
CA ALA A 82 6.26 18.59 2.06
C ALA A 82 5.97 18.36 0.57
N THR A 83 4.80 18.82 0.14
CA THR A 83 4.36 18.79 -1.26
C THR A 83 3.84 20.16 -1.68
N LEU A 84 4.11 20.51 -2.93
CA LEU A 84 3.64 21.73 -3.57
C LEU A 84 3.25 21.38 -5.02
N GLN A 85 1.96 21.21 -5.27
CA GLN A 85 1.44 20.72 -6.56
C GLN A 85 2.05 19.37 -6.95
N THR A 86 2.83 19.33 -8.05
CA THR A 86 3.55 18.15 -8.53
C THR A 86 4.98 18.06 -7.98
N HIS A 87 5.38 18.99 -7.11
CA HIS A 87 6.69 19.04 -6.48
C HIS A 87 6.64 18.44 -5.09
N SER A 88 7.69 17.74 -4.71
CA SER A 88 7.80 17.14 -3.39
C SER A 88 9.23 17.21 -2.88
N VAL A 89 9.37 17.25 -1.56
CA VAL A 89 10.66 17.16 -0.90
C VAL A 89 10.65 15.98 0.06
N THR A 90 11.72 15.21 0.01
CA THR A 90 12.05 14.18 0.99
C THR A 90 13.39 14.56 1.63
N PRO A 91 13.80 13.90 2.73
CA PRO A 91 15.12 14.13 3.30
C PRO A 91 16.31 13.78 2.38
N LEU A 92 16.10 12.97 1.32
CA LEU A 92 17.18 12.51 0.43
C LEU A 92 17.12 13.10 -0.98
N GLU A 93 15.96 13.60 -1.41
CA GLU A 93 15.77 14.13 -2.76
C GLU A 93 14.70 15.23 -2.80
N VAL A 94 14.86 16.14 -3.75
CA VAL A 94 13.85 17.14 -4.14
C VAL A 94 13.34 16.79 -5.54
N ASN A 95 12.03 16.65 -5.70
CA ASN A 95 11.38 16.43 -6.98
C ASN A 95 10.76 17.74 -7.49
N MET A 96 11.32 18.29 -8.56
CA MET A 96 10.90 19.53 -9.19
C MET A 96 10.71 19.32 -10.69
N LYS A 97 9.59 19.79 -11.24
CA LYS A 97 9.19 19.61 -12.66
C LYS A 97 9.31 18.18 -13.22
N GLY A 98 9.22 17.17 -12.35
CA GLY A 98 9.41 15.75 -12.74
C GLY A 98 10.87 15.28 -12.76
N HIS A 99 11.83 16.17 -12.49
CA HIS A 99 13.22 15.84 -12.26
C HIS A 99 13.47 15.56 -10.78
N ARG A 100 14.25 14.52 -10.50
CA ARG A 100 14.69 14.19 -9.14
C ARG A 100 16.11 14.67 -8.94
N HIS A 101 16.30 15.53 -7.95
CA HIS A 101 17.60 16.07 -7.58
C HIS A 101 18.01 15.52 -6.22
N PRO A 102 19.26 15.09 -6.04
CA PRO A 102 19.75 14.64 -4.75
C PRO A 102 19.75 15.80 -3.75
N MET A 103 19.37 15.51 -2.51
CA MET A 103 19.52 16.45 -1.40
C MET A 103 21.00 16.56 -1.01
N SER A 104 21.44 17.76 -0.66
CA SER A 104 22.76 18.01 -0.08
C SER A 104 22.67 19.16 0.92
N ALA A 105 23.72 19.37 1.71
CA ALA A 105 23.79 20.48 2.65
C ALA A 105 23.81 21.87 1.98
N ASN A 106 24.10 21.92 0.67
CA ASN A 106 24.14 23.15 -0.12
C ASN A 106 22.80 23.48 -0.79
N VAL A 107 21.81 22.59 -0.69
CA VAL A 107 20.50 22.83 -1.28
C VAL A 107 19.79 23.94 -0.50
N ALA A 108 19.31 24.95 -1.23
CA ALA A 108 18.57 26.06 -0.66
C ALA A 108 17.32 26.36 -1.49
N ALA A 109 16.24 26.73 -0.82
CA ALA A 109 15.00 27.16 -1.44
C ALA A 109 14.58 28.54 -0.94
N GLN A 110 14.11 29.37 -1.87
CA GLN A 110 13.54 30.68 -1.59
C GLN A 110 12.23 30.90 -2.34
N VAL A 111 11.35 31.69 -1.74
CA VAL A 111 10.10 32.13 -2.37
C VAL A 111 10.25 33.61 -2.70
N ASP A 112 10.18 33.93 -3.98
CA ASP A 112 10.10 35.29 -4.47
C ASP A 112 8.64 35.63 -4.80
N SER A 113 8.25 36.88 -4.56
CA SER A 113 6.93 37.39 -4.86
C SER A 113 7.04 38.68 -5.66
N THR A 114 6.48 38.67 -6.86
CA THR A 114 6.37 39.85 -7.71
C THR A 114 4.91 40.23 -7.92
N GLY A 115 4.60 41.53 -7.89
CA GLY A 115 3.26 42.07 -8.12
C GLY A 115 2.62 42.72 -6.90
N ASP A 116 1.43 43.32 -7.10
CA ASP A 116 0.70 44.08 -6.08
C ASP A 116 -0.60 43.36 -5.67
N VAL A 117 -1.08 43.59 -4.42
CA VAL A 117 -2.43 43.18 -4.00
C VAL A 117 -3.33 44.40 -4.10
N THR A 118 -4.21 44.38 -5.09
CA THR A 118 -5.23 45.40 -5.22
C THR A 118 -6.57 44.86 -4.71
N GLY A 119 -6.98 45.37 -3.56
CA GLY A 119 -8.33 45.16 -3.04
C GLY A 119 -9.31 46.07 -3.78
N PHE A 120 -10.25 45.50 -4.53
CA PHE A 120 -11.32 46.28 -5.13
C PHE A 120 -12.66 45.95 -4.47
N LEU A 121 -13.41 46.99 -4.10
CA LEU A 121 -14.79 46.87 -3.67
C LEU A 121 -15.64 46.47 -4.88
N ALA A 122 -15.88 45.17 -5.04
CA ALA A 122 -16.82 44.67 -6.02
C ALA A 122 -18.26 44.95 -5.57
N SER A 123 -18.69 46.18 -5.86
CA SER A 123 -20.08 46.59 -5.75
C SER A 123 -20.88 45.96 -6.90
N ARG A 124 -21.49 44.78 -6.69
CA ARG A 124 -22.61 44.37 -7.56
C ARG A 124 -23.74 45.38 -7.33
N SER A 125 -23.96 46.22 -8.33
CA SER A 125 -25.09 47.13 -8.37
C SER A 125 -26.36 46.31 -8.50
N THR A 126 -26.98 45.96 -7.36
CA THR A 126 -28.24 45.20 -7.31
C THR A 126 -29.43 46.11 -7.59
N VAL A 127 -29.37 46.93 -8.66
CA VAL A 127 -30.46 47.82 -9.08
C VAL A 127 -31.76 47.02 -9.28
N THR A 128 -31.65 45.77 -9.75
CA THR A 128 -32.80 44.90 -9.97
C THR A 128 -33.51 44.47 -8.67
N ARG A 129 -32.82 44.34 -7.52
CA ARG A 129 -33.49 43.98 -6.24
C ARG A 129 -34.24 45.15 -5.60
N MET A 130 -33.77 46.38 -5.79
CA MET A 130 -34.51 47.57 -5.34
C MET A 130 -35.80 47.75 -6.14
N ALA A 131 -35.76 47.49 -7.45
CA ALA A 131 -36.96 47.52 -8.30
C ALA A 131 -37.99 46.46 -7.88
N THR A 132 -37.59 45.21 -7.61
CA THR A 132 -38.53 44.16 -7.19
C THR A 132 -39.10 44.37 -5.78
N GLY A 133 -38.29 44.90 -4.84
CA GLY A 133 -38.75 45.23 -3.48
C GLY A 133 -39.74 46.41 -3.45
N ALA A 134 -39.54 47.41 -4.32
CA ALA A 134 -40.44 48.55 -4.46
C ALA A 134 -41.81 48.15 -5.04
N VAL A 135 -41.84 47.15 -5.93
CA VAL A 135 -43.09 46.65 -6.54
C VAL A 135 -43.92 45.82 -5.55
N LEU A 136 -43.30 45.04 -4.65
CA LEU A 136 -44.03 44.17 -3.73
C LEU A 136 -44.45 44.83 -2.40
N PHE A 137 -43.71 45.83 -1.92
CA PHE A 137 -43.92 46.40 -0.56
C PHE A 137 -44.02 47.94 -0.52
N GLY A 138 -44.13 48.60 -1.68
CA GLY A 138 -44.24 50.06 -1.76
C GLY A 138 -43.02 50.83 -1.23
N GLY A 139 -43.17 52.14 -1.02
CA GLY A 139 -42.07 53.06 -0.68
C GLY A 139 -41.33 52.73 0.63
N ALA A 140 -41.96 52.02 1.57
CA ALA A 140 -41.33 51.59 2.81
C ALA A 140 -40.43 50.34 2.64
N GLY A 141 -40.75 49.44 1.70
CA GLY A 141 -39.95 48.23 1.42
C GLY A 141 -38.61 48.51 0.73
N ALA A 142 -38.51 49.62 -0.01
CA ALA A 142 -37.28 50.06 -0.65
C ALA A 142 -36.18 50.44 0.38
N ILE A 143 -36.58 50.97 1.54
CA ILE A 143 -35.65 51.43 2.58
C ILE A 143 -35.05 50.23 3.33
N ALA A 144 -35.87 49.23 3.67
CA ALA A 144 -35.39 48.00 4.34
C ALA A 144 -34.48 47.14 3.44
N GLY A 145 -34.75 47.09 2.13
CA GLY A 145 -33.91 46.37 1.15
C GLY A 145 -32.56 47.03 0.86
N GLY A 146 -32.39 48.31 1.17
CA GLY A 146 -31.17 49.08 0.89
C GLY A 146 -30.04 48.93 1.92
N VAL A 147 -30.36 48.57 3.17
CA VAL A 147 -29.37 48.58 4.27
C VAL A 147 -28.55 47.27 4.31
N ALA A 148 -29.05 46.17 3.74
CA ALA A 148 -28.32 44.91 3.65
C ALA A 148 -27.39 44.84 2.41
N LYS A 149 -26.66 45.91 2.11
CA LYS A 149 -25.59 45.90 1.08
C LYS A 149 -24.44 45.05 1.62
N LYS A 150 -24.49 43.73 1.41
CA LYS A 150 -23.36 42.83 1.67
C LYS A 150 -22.23 43.22 0.70
N GLN A 151 -21.38 44.14 1.13
CA GLN A 151 -20.15 44.49 0.44
C GLN A 151 -19.25 43.26 0.49
N SER A 152 -19.23 42.47 -0.60
CA SER A 152 -18.20 41.46 -0.75
C SER A 152 -16.94 42.17 -1.23
N ILE A 153 -15.99 42.39 -0.33
CA ILE A 153 -14.62 42.76 -0.71
C ILE A 153 -14.10 41.59 -1.57
N LYS A 154 -13.89 41.85 -2.87
CA LYS A 154 -13.24 40.89 -3.75
C LYS A 154 -11.79 41.32 -3.87
N THR A 155 -10.94 40.64 -3.13
CA THR A 155 -9.49 40.75 -3.29
C THR A 155 -9.11 40.04 -4.59
N LEU A 156 -8.63 40.79 -5.58
CA LEU A 156 -7.99 40.22 -6.76
C LEU A 156 -6.49 40.18 -6.45
N ASP A 157 -6.01 39.01 -6.06
CA ASP A 157 -4.58 38.81 -5.86
C ASP A 157 -3.95 38.43 -7.22
N THR A 158 -3.31 39.43 -7.84
CA THR A 158 -2.58 39.27 -9.11
C THR A 158 -1.09 38.96 -8.89
N ARG A 159 -0.67 38.66 -7.66
CA ARG A 159 0.73 38.34 -7.39
C ARG A 159 1.14 37.07 -8.11
N GLU A 160 2.37 37.06 -8.59
CA GLU A 160 3.03 35.87 -9.06
C GLU A 160 4.06 35.45 -8.01
N LEU A 161 3.96 34.20 -7.56
CA LEU A 161 4.92 33.62 -6.63
C LEU A 161 5.85 32.70 -7.42
N PHE A 162 7.14 32.79 -7.14
CA PHE A 162 8.14 31.92 -7.72
C PHE A 162 8.87 31.20 -6.60
N VAL A 163 8.92 29.87 -6.68
CA VAL A 163 9.75 29.06 -5.80
C VAL A 163 11.01 28.70 -6.57
N MET A 164 12.15 29.13 -6.06
CA MET A 164 13.46 28.80 -6.61
C MET A 164 14.18 27.85 -5.66
N VAL A 165 14.65 26.72 -6.19
CA VAL A 165 15.49 25.77 -5.47
C VAL A 165 16.82 25.66 -6.20
N VAL A 166 17.92 25.82 -5.48
CA VAL A 166 19.29 25.76 -5.98
C VAL A 166 20.03 24.65 -5.25
N GLY A 167 20.82 23.86 -5.97
CA GLY A 167 21.69 22.84 -5.41
C GLY A 167 22.99 22.73 -6.20
N ASP A 168 23.75 21.67 -5.94
CA ASP A 168 25.07 21.47 -6.55
C ASP A 168 24.95 21.20 -8.06
N GLY A 169 25.19 22.24 -8.87
CA GLY A 169 25.16 22.14 -10.33
C GLY A 169 23.77 22.22 -10.97
N TRP A 170 22.73 22.57 -10.22
CA TRP A 170 21.37 22.72 -10.73
C TRP A 170 20.61 23.86 -10.04
N ALA A 171 19.66 24.43 -10.77
CA ALA A 171 18.72 25.41 -10.23
C ALA A 171 17.38 25.28 -10.96
N GLU A 172 16.29 25.25 -10.21
CA GLU A 172 14.94 25.20 -10.76
C GLU A 172 14.05 26.30 -10.19
N VAL A 173 13.28 26.93 -11.07
CA VAL A 173 12.28 27.95 -10.71
C VAL A 173 10.90 27.48 -11.16
N VAL A 174 9.93 27.50 -10.25
CA VAL A 174 8.53 27.16 -10.53
C VAL A 174 7.63 28.33 -10.18
N LYS A 175 6.70 28.64 -11.09
CA LYS A 175 5.63 29.60 -10.85
C LYS A 175 4.50 28.94 -10.06
N VAL A 176 4.08 29.58 -8.97
CA VAL A 176 3.06 29.11 -8.05
C VAL A 176 1.92 30.15 -7.98
N PRO A 177 0.64 29.71 -7.93
CA PRO A 177 -0.49 30.62 -7.72
C PRO A 177 -0.36 31.38 -6.39
N ALA A 178 -0.72 32.66 -6.37
CA ALA A 178 -0.68 33.49 -5.16
C ALA A 178 -1.44 32.88 -3.97
N GLN A 179 -2.54 32.17 -4.26
CA GLN A 179 -3.39 31.52 -3.25
C GLN A 179 -2.67 30.41 -2.49
N GLN A 180 -1.57 29.88 -3.04
CA GLN A 180 -0.74 28.83 -2.44
C GLN A 180 0.51 29.39 -1.74
N GLY A 181 0.56 30.70 -1.46
CA GLY A 181 1.76 31.33 -0.90
C GLY A 181 2.18 30.79 0.46
N GLU A 182 1.24 30.34 1.29
CA GLU A 182 1.56 29.64 2.52
C GLU A 182 2.25 28.30 2.25
N SER A 183 1.65 27.46 1.39
CA SER A 183 2.23 26.17 0.99
C SER A 183 3.59 26.32 0.31
N ALA A 184 3.79 27.36 -0.50
CA ALA A 184 5.08 27.67 -1.12
C ALA A 184 6.17 27.98 -0.08
N ARG A 185 5.84 28.80 0.93
CA ARG A 185 6.76 29.11 2.04
C ARG A 185 7.05 27.89 2.90
N GLN A 186 6.03 27.08 3.20
CA GLN A 186 6.20 25.82 3.94
C GLN A 186 7.08 24.83 3.16
N PHE A 187 6.90 24.73 1.84
CA PHE A 187 7.74 23.90 0.98
C PHE A 187 9.19 24.37 0.99
N ALA A 188 9.45 25.66 0.78
CA ALA A 188 10.81 26.21 0.83
C ALA A 188 11.46 26.03 2.22
N ALA A 189 10.72 26.26 3.30
CA ALA A 189 11.19 26.01 4.66
C ALA A 189 11.53 24.53 4.88
N SER A 190 10.72 23.61 4.35
CA SER A 190 10.95 22.17 4.45
C SER A 190 12.20 21.74 3.67
N VAL A 191 12.45 22.31 2.49
CA VAL A 191 13.69 22.09 1.73
C VAL A 191 14.91 22.56 2.53
N ASN A 192 14.87 23.78 3.06
CA ASN A 192 15.98 24.32 3.85
C ASN A 192 16.24 23.51 5.12
N SER A 193 15.19 23.09 5.84
CA SER A 193 15.33 22.22 7.02
C SER A 193 15.92 20.86 6.63
N ALA A 194 15.45 20.26 5.54
CA ALA A 194 15.94 18.98 5.05
C ALA A 194 17.42 19.05 4.64
N ALA A 195 17.86 20.14 4.02
CA ALA A 195 19.25 20.37 3.64
C ALA A 195 20.17 20.43 4.87
N VAL A 196 19.75 21.14 5.93
CA VAL A 196 20.50 21.21 7.21
C VAL A 196 20.58 19.83 7.88
N ASP A 197 19.47 19.08 7.89
CA ASP A 197 19.39 17.77 8.52
C ASP A 197 19.99 16.63 7.67
N PHE A 198 20.33 16.89 6.40
CA PHE A 198 20.71 15.87 5.42
C PHE A 198 21.86 14.95 5.88
N PRO A 199 23.01 15.46 6.38
CA PRO A 199 24.12 14.59 6.74
C PRO A 199 23.75 13.56 7.82
N ARG A 200 22.98 14.00 8.82
CA ARG A 200 22.48 13.12 9.90
C ARG A 200 21.47 12.13 9.36
N PHE A 201 20.46 12.61 8.63
CA PHE A 201 19.42 11.72 8.10
C PHE A 201 19.99 10.67 7.16
N SER A 202 20.92 11.06 6.27
CA SER A 202 21.56 10.15 5.31
C SER A 202 22.36 9.05 6.02
N ALA A 203 23.15 9.41 7.04
CA ALA A 203 23.87 8.44 7.85
C ALA A 203 22.92 7.48 8.58
N ASP A 204 21.88 8.02 9.26
CA ASP A 204 20.88 7.21 9.98
C ASP A 204 20.10 6.29 9.04
N HIS A 205 19.70 6.79 7.87
CA HIS A 205 18.97 6.01 6.87
C HIS A 205 19.83 4.88 6.32
N THR A 206 21.09 5.17 5.99
CA THR A 206 22.05 4.16 5.53
C THR A 206 22.26 3.07 6.59
N ALA A 207 22.46 3.47 7.86
CA ALA A 207 22.61 2.52 8.96
C ALA A 207 21.35 1.67 9.17
N LYS A 208 20.15 2.26 9.08
CA LYS A 208 18.87 1.54 9.20
C LYS A 208 18.68 0.51 8.07
N VAL A 209 18.98 0.89 6.83
CA VAL A 209 18.87 -0.01 5.68
C VAL A 209 19.88 -1.16 5.82
N GLN A 210 21.14 -0.87 6.15
CA GLN A 210 22.16 -1.90 6.38
C GLN A 210 21.80 -2.85 7.52
N ALA A 211 21.27 -2.33 8.63
CA ALA A 211 20.79 -3.17 9.73
C ALA A 211 19.65 -4.10 9.28
N ALA A 212 18.68 -3.60 8.53
CA ALA A 212 17.57 -4.41 8.02
C ALA A 212 18.02 -5.45 6.97
N GLU A 213 18.99 -5.10 6.12
CA GLU A 213 19.61 -6.04 5.17
C GLU A 213 20.35 -7.17 5.89
N SER A 214 21.11 -6.82 6.94
CA SER A 214 21.82 -7.82 7.75
C SER A 214 20.86 -8.77 8.47
N LEU A 215 19.73 -8.27 8.99
CA LEU A 215 18.69 -9.07 9.60
C LEU A 215 18.05 -10.03 8.59
N LEU A 216 17.72 -9.54 7.39
CA LEU A 216 17.16 -10.37 6.34
C LEU A 216 18.13 -11.50 5.95
N ALA A 217 19.42 -11.17 5.79
CA ALA A 217 20.44 -12.16 5.47
C ALA A 217 20.60 -13.20 6.60
N GLN A 218 20.55 -12.78 7.87
CA GLN A 218 20.61 -13.68 9.02
C GLN A 218 19.42 -14.64 9.03
N VAL A 219 18.19 -14.14 8.88
CA VAL A 219 16.98 -14.97 8.87
C VAL A 219 16.95 -15.92 7.68
N GLN A 220 17.42 -15.48 6.50
CA GLN A 220 17.55 -16.35 5.33
C GLN A 220 18.61 -17.45 5.52
N GLY A 221 19.68 -17.16 6.27
CA GLY A 221 20.71 -18.14 6.62
C GLY A 221 20.27 -19.13 7.71
N ASP A 222 19.34 -18.74 8.59
CA ASP A 222 18.84 -19.57 9.68
C ASP A 222 17.86 -20.64 9.19
N THR A 223 18.44 -21.68 8.61
CA THR A 223 17.73 -22.84 8.02
C THR A 223 17.96 -24.12 8.82
N ALA A 224 18.67 -24.08 9.94
CA ALA A 224 19.11 -25.27 10.66
C ALA A 224 17.94 -26.18 11.09
N LEU A 225 16.89 -25.60 11.69
CA LEU A 225 15.69 -26.34 12.12
C LEU A 225 14.89 -26.88 10.95
N LEU A 226 14.81 -26.12 9.84
CA LEU A 226 14.14 -26.56 8.63
C LEU A 226 14.87 -27.76 7.99
N GLU A 227 16.20 -27.69 7.91
CA GLU A 227 17.02 -28.80 7.39
C GLU A 227 16.98 -30.02 8.31
N GLU A 228 16.91 -29.85 9.63
CA GLU A 228 16.69 -30.95 10.58
C GLU A 228 15.33 -31.62 10.36
N ALA A 229 14.25 -30.85 10.22
CA ALA A 229 12.92 -31.37 9.94
C ALA A 229 12.85 -32.10 8.58
N LYS A 230 13.54 -31.59 7.56
CA LYS A 230 13.66 -32.26 6.25
C LYS A 230 14.38 -33.60 6.37
N ARG A 231 15.53 -33.64 7.06
CA ARG A 231 16.27 -34.90 7.30
C ARG A 231 15.43 -35.90 8.08
N ALA A 232 14.75 -35.46 9.14
CA ALA A 232 13.85 -36.32 9.92
C ALA A 232 12.75 -36.92 9.04
N ARG A 233 12.20 -36.14 8.09
CA ARG A 233 11.21 -36.63 7.13
C ARG A 233 11.80 -37.58 6.09
N GLU A 234 13.00 -37.32 5.61
CA GLU A 234 13.69 -38.11 4.59
C GLU A 234 14.03 -39.52 5.08
N VAL A 235 14.46 -39.65 6.35
CA VAL A 235 14.77 -40.94 6.99
C VAL A 235 13.58 -41.91 6.99
N LEU A 236 12.35 -41.41 7.01
CA LEU A 236 11.13 -42.24 7.02
C LEU A 236 10.78 -42.82 5.64
N GLY A 237 11.38 -42.32 4.55
CA GLY A 237 11.10 -42.79 3.19
C GLY A 237 9.70 -42.43 2.66
N PRO A 238 9.22 -43.09 1.59
CA PRO A 238 7.91 -42.82 1.01
C PRO A 238 6.77 -43.18 1.97
N ASP A 239 5.68 -42.39 1.93
CA ASP A 239 4.48 -42.69 2.72
C ASP A 239 3.76 -43.93 2.18
N PRO A 240 3.57 -45.00 2.98
CA PRO A 240 2.89 -46.23 2.55
C PRO A 240 1.51 -46.01 1.95
N LEU A 241 0.77 -44.99 2.42
CA LEU A 241 -0.55 -44.67 1.89
C LEU A 241 -0.45 -44.06 0.48
N GLN A 242 0.59 -43.28 0.21
CA GLN A 242 0.84 -42.71 -1.12
C GLN A 242 1.25 -43.80 -2.11
N GLU A 243 2.10 -44.75 -1.70
CA GLU A 243 2.47 -45.90 -2.52
C GLU A 243 1.24 -46.73 -2.92
N LEU A 244 0.36 -47.03 -1.96
CA LEU A 244 -0.86 -47.79 -2.21
C LEU A 244 -1.78 -47.07 -3.21
N ARG A 245 -1.93 -45.74 -3.07
CA ARG A 245 -2.71 -44.92 -4.00
C ARG A 245 -2.09 -44.84 -5.38
N ALA A 246 -0.76 -44.71 -5.47
CA ALA A 246 -0.03 -44.70 -6.71
C ALA A 246 -0.20 -46.04 -7.45
N ALA A 247 -0.04 -47.17 -6.75
CA ALA A 247 -0.25 -48.51 -7.29
C ALA A 247 -1.67 -48.71 -7.84
N ARG A 248 -2.69 -48.23 -7.11
CA ARG A 248 -4.09 -48.29 -7.56
C ARG A 248 -4.31 -47.46 -8.82
N LYS A 249 -3.75 -46.25 -8.87
CA LYS A 249 -3.86 -45.36 -10.04
C LYS A 249 -3.21 -46.00 -11.26
N SER A 250 -2.04 -46.64 -11.11
CA SER A 250 -1.41 -47.37 -12.22
C SER A 250 -2.20 -48.58 -12.70
N SER A 251 -2.86 -49.32 -11.80
CA SER A 251 -3.71 -50.47 -12.20
C SER A 251 -4.96 -50.05 -12.96
N ASP A 252 -5.53 -48.88 -12.65
CA ASP A 252 -6.74 -48.36 -13.31
C ASP A 252 -6.43 -47.90 -14.75
N VAL A 253 -5.25 -47.32 -14.97
CA VAL A 253 -4.80 -46.90 -16.31
C VAL A 253 -4.52 -48.11 -17.23
N GLY A 254 -3.92 -49.19 -16.70
CA GLY A 254 -3.61 -50.38 -17.50
C GLY A 254 -4.84 -51.19 -17.97
N GLN A 255 -6.00 -51.02 -17.34
CA GLN A 255 -7.25 -51.69 -17.77
C GLN A 255 -8.01 -50.88 -18.83
N GLY A 256 -7.74 -49.58 -18.96
CA GLY A 256 -8.35 -48.73 -19.98
C GLY A 256 -7.80 -48.93 -21.40
N GLU A 257 -6.55 -49.39 -21.54
CA GLU A 257 -5.88 -49.54 -22.85
C GLU A 257 -6.13 -50.90 -23.53
N ILE A 258 -6.69 -51.90 -22.83
CA ILE A 258 -7.01 -53.22 -23.42
C ILE A 258 -8.44 -53.26 -24.00
N GLY A 259 -9.21 -52.18 -23.81
CA GLY A 259 -10.63 -52.08 -24.21
C GLY A 259 -10.94 -51.08 -25.33
N ALA A 260 -9.93 -50.54 -26.01
CA ALA A 260 -10.06 -49.68 -27.19
C ALA A 260 -9.45 -50.37 -28.41
#